data_AF-A0A7X9BEP6-F1
#
_entry.id   AF-A0A7X9BEP6-F1
#
_cell.length_a   1.000
_cell.length_b   1.000
_cell.length_c   1.000
_cell.angle_alpha   90.00
_cell.angle_beta   90.00
_cell.angle_gamma   90.00
#
_symmetry.space_group_name_H-M   'P 1'
#
loop_
_entity.id
_entity.type
_entity.pdbx_description
1 polymer ?
#
loop_
_entity_poly.entity_id
_entity_poly.type
_entity_poly.pdbx_seq_one_letter_code
_entity_poly.pdbx_strand_id
1 'polypeptide(L)'
;MTFEEQLKSFAGRASAIKDGIVTEEATKTSLVMPFFQILGYDIFNPLEFTPEYIADVGIKKGEKVDYAILQNKKPIILIEAKSVNEELTNHSSQLFRYFGASTAKFGILTNGIIYRFYTDLDEPNKMDETPFLEIDLLDLRDQQIQELKKFCKNNFNLSEIIDTASDLKYLGLIRNVIKELFSNPSDDYVR
;
A
#
# COMPACT_ATOMS: atom_id res chain seq x y z
N MET A 1 -23.27 7.54 -3.32
CA MET A 1 -22.77 6.34 -2.61
C MET A 1 -21.69 6.80 -1.66
N THR A 2 -21.64 6.22 -0.46
CA THR A 2 -20.57 6.47 0.50
C THR A 2 -19.28 5.80 0.03
N PHE A 3 -18.12 6.22 0.56
CA PHE A 3 -16.84 5.57 0.27
C PHE A 3 -16.87 4.05 0.52
N GLU A 4 -17.49 3.65 1.63
CA GLU A 4 -17.62 2.25 2.02
C GLU A 4 -18.47 1.45 1.03
N GLU A 5 -19.59 2.01 0.56
CA GLU A 5 -20.42 1.39 -0.47
C GLU A 5 -19.67 1.24 -1.80
N GLN A 6 -18.90 2.25 -2.19
CA GLN A 6 -18.08 2.21 -3.41
C GLN A 6 -17.00 1.12 -3.31
N LEU A 7 -16.31 1.06 -2.17
CA LEU A 7 -15.26 0.07 -1.93
C LEU A 7 -15.82 -1.36 -1.90
N LYS A 8 -16.94 -1.60 -1.19
CA LYS A 8 -17.61 -2.92 -1.15
C LYS A 8 -18.13 -3.34 -2.53
N SER A 9 -18.71 -2.41 -3.28
CA SER A 9 -19.14 -2.66 -4.67
C SER A 9 -17.95 -3.01 -5.57
N PHE A 10 -16.85 -2.28 -5.44
CA PHE A 10 -15.62 -2.54 -6.19
C PHE A 10 -14.98 -3.88 -5.83
N ALA A 11 -14.94 -4.25 -4.55
CA ALA A 11 -14.50 -5.56 -4.09
C ALA A 11 -15.31 -6.70 -4.74
N GLY A 12 -16.64 -6.57 -4.78
CA GLY A 12 -17.51 -7.53 -5.46
C GLY A 12 -17.20 -7.63 -6.96
N ARG A 13 -16.99 -6.50 -7.64
CA ARG A 13 -16.57 -6.47 -9.05
C ARG A 13 -15.21 -7.11 -9.25
N ALA A 14 -14.23 -6.78 -8.41
CA ALA A 14 -12.87 -7.31 -8.47
C ALA A 14 -12.88 -8.83 -8.36
N SER A 15 -13.64 -9.39 -7.42
CA SER A 15 -13.84 -10.83 -7.26
C SER A 15 -14.37 -11.49 -8.53
N ALA A 16 -15.34 -10.87 -9.19
CA ALA A 16 -15.98 -11.42 -10.39
C ALA A 16 -15.09 -11.40 -11.65
N ILE A 17 -14.13 -10.47 -11.74
CA ILE A 17 -13.32 -10.28 -12.96
C ILE A 17 -11.88 -10.79 -12.84
N LYS A 18 -11.38 -11.03 -11.61
CA LYS A 18 -9.95 -11.34 -11.38
C LYS A 18 -9.43 -12.53 -12.21
N ASP A 19 -10.24 -13.58 -12.37
CA ASP A 19 -9.83 -14.79 -13.08
C ASP A 19 -9.73 -14.58 -14.60
N GLY A 20 -10.33 -13.49 -15.12
CA GLY A 20 -10.21 -13.07 -16.52
C GLY A 20 -9.04 -12.12 -16.79
N ILE A 21 -8.32 -11.67 -15.76
CA ILE A 21 -7.21 -10.72 -15.88
C ILE A 21 -5.90 -11.52 -15.95
N VAL A 22 -5.23 -11.43 -17.11
CA VAL A 22 -4.06 -12.26 -17.42
C VAL A 22 -2.74 -11.48 -17.33
N THR A 23 -2.75 -10.18 -17.63
CA THR A 23 -1.53 -9.36 -17.70
C THR A 23 -1.46 -8.35 -16.57
N GLU A 24 -0.25 -7.95 -16.21
CA GLU A 24 0.00 -6.89 -15.23
C GLU A 24 -0.66 -5.57 -15.63
N GLU A 25 -0.60 -5.19 -16.91
CA GLU A 25 -1.27 -4.00 -17.43
C GLU A 25 -2.81 -4.07 -17.32
N ALA A 26 -3.38 -5.27 -17.50
CA ALA A 26 -4.81 -5.48 -17.27
C ALA A 26 -5.16 -5.40 -15.78
N THR A 27 -4.30 -5.88 -14.88
CA THR A 27 -4.44 -5.70 -13.42
C THR A 27 -4.42 -4.22 -13.04
N LYS A 28 -3.42 -3.48 -13.53
CA LYS A 28 -3.27 -2.04 -13.33
C LYS A 28 -4.53 -1.28 -13.74
N THR A 29 -5.01 -1.51 -14.96
CA THR A 29 -6.16 -0.80 -15.52
C THR A 29 -7.49 -1.22 -14.87
N SER A 30 -7.68 -2.51 -14.60
CA SER A 30 -8.99 -3.04 -14.19
C SER A 30 -9.22 -3.02 -12.68
N LEU A 31 -8.14 -3.06 -11.88
CA LEU A 31 -8.17 -3.16 -10.43
C LEU A 31 -7.47 -1.97 -9.75
N VAL A 32 -6.20 -1.71 -10.07
CA VAL A 32 -5.40 -0.71 -9.34
C VAL A 32 -5.90 0.72 -9.59
N MET A 33 -6.07 1.14 -10.83
CA MET A 33 -6.54 2.50 -11.15
C MET A 33 -7.94 2.77 -10.56
N PRO A 34 -8.95 1.89 -10.71
CA PRO A 34 -10.26 2.08 -10.07
C PRO A 34 -10.19 2.21 -8.55
N PHE A 35 -9.29 1.49 -7.88
CA PHE A 35 -9.09 1.62 -6.44
C PHE A 35 -8.65 3.03 -6.04
N PHE A 36 -7.63 3.59 -6.72
CA PHE A 36 -7.17 4.95 -6.45
C PHE A 36 -8.18 6.02 -6.86
N GLN A 37 -8.99 5.75 -7.88
CA GLN A 37 -10.13 6.61 -8.23
C GLN A 37 -11.18 6.65 -7.10
N ILE A 38 -11.45 5.52 -6.43
CA ILE A 38 -12.37 5.45 -5.27
C ILE A 38 -11.80 6.20 -4.06
N LEU A 39 -10.47 6.19 -3.88
CA LEU A 39 -9.79 7.06 -2.90
C LEU A 39 -9.88 8.56 -3.25
N GLY A 40 -10.41 8.90 -4.42
CA GLY A 40 -10.66 10.27 -4.85
C GLY A 40 -9.50 10.91 -5.60
N TYR A 41 -8.50 10.13 -6.01
CA TYR A 41 -7.42 10.62 -6.88
C TYR A 41 -7.86 10.68 -8.34
N ASP A 42 -7.44 11.74 -9.04
CA ASP A 42 -7.68 11.87 -10.47
C ASP A 42 -6.66 11.07 -11.28
N ILE A 43 -7.04 9.84 -11.64
CA ILE A 43 -6.21 8.90 -12.42
C ILE A 43 -5.91 9.37 -13.86
N PHE A 44 -6.57 10.43 -14.34
CA PHE A 44 -6.33 11.02 -15.66
C PHE A 44 -5.47 12.29 -15.60
N ASN A 45 -5.20 12.80 -14.40
CA ASN A 45 -4.36 13.97 -14.21
C ASN A 45 -2.92 13.55 -13.88
N PRO A 46 -1.98 13.63 -14.84
CA PRO A 46 -0.60 13.21 -14.62
C PRO A 46 0.17 14.10 -13.64
N LEU A 47 -0.38 15.25 -13.22
CA LEU A 47 0.18 16.10 -12.17
C LEU A 47 -0.25 15.66 -10.76
N GLU A 48 -1.17 14.70 -10.66
CA GLU A 48 -1.69 14.15 -9.41
C GLU A 48 -1.43 12.65 -9.30
N PHE A 49 -1.76 11.88 -10.33
CA PHE A 49 -1.55 10.44 -10.41
C PHE A 49 -0.68 10.15 -11.64
N THR A 50 0.64 10.10 -11.43
CA THR A 50 1.63 10.01 -12.50
C THR A 50 1.98 8.54 -12.78
N PRO A 51 1.68 7.99 -13.97
CA PRO A 51 2.18 6.68 -14.37
C PRO A 51 3.67 6.72 -14.70
N GLU A 52 4.35 5.58 -14.60
CA GLU A 52 5.76 5.41 -14.97
C GLU A 52 6.68 6.47 -14.33
N TYR A 53 6.51 6.71 -13.03
CA TYR A 53 7.21 7.78 -12.32
C TYR A 53 8.69 7.46 -12.10
N ILE A 54 9.55 8.43 -12.38
CA ILE A 54 11.00 8.35 -12.19
C ILE A 54 11.37 9.22 -10.99
N ALA A 55 11.84 8.62 -9.89
CA ALA A 55 12.47 9.37 -8.81
C ALA A 55 13.89 9.75 -9.24
N ASP A 56 14.13 11.03 -9.45
CA ASP A 56 15.34 11.53 -10.09
C ASP A 56 16.50 11.63 -9.07
N VAL A 57 17.17 10.51 -8.79
CA VAL A 57 18.45 10.48 -8.04
C VAL A 57 19.41 9.41 -8.59
N GLY A 58 20.18 9.80 -9.60
CA GLY A 58 21.62 9.50 -9.75
C GLY A 58 22.18 8.08 -9.88
N ILE A 59 21.47 6.99 -9.57
CA ILE A 59 22.13 5.67 -9.39
C ILE A 59 21.87 4.68 -10.55
N LYS A 60 20.71 4.73 -11.21
CA LYS A 60 20.43 3.97 -12.45
C LYS A 60 19.48 4.73 -13.37
N LYS A 61 19.94 5.08 -14.57
CA LYS A 61 19.08 5.64 -15.62
C LYS A 61 18.11 4.56 -16.11
N GLY A 62 16.80 4.80 -15.97
CA GLY A 62 15.77 4.12 -16.77
C GLY A 62 14.77 3.21 -16.05
N GLU A 63 14.92 2.97 -14.75
CA GLU A 63 13.89 2.27 -13.97
C GLU A 63 12.79 3.26 -13.53
N LYS A 64 11.57 2.76 -13.29
CA LYS A 64 10.38 3.58 -13.00
C LYS A 64 9.44 2.80 -12.09
N VAL A 65 8.81 3.45 -11.13
CA VAL A 65 7.66 2.85 -10.43
C VAL A 65 6.39 3.00 -11.26
N ASP A 66 5.45 2.09 -11.09
CA ASP A 66 4.23 2.08 -11.92
C ASP A 66 3.40 3.34 -11.77
N TYR A 67 3.20 3.81 -10.54
CA TYR A 67 2.52 5.07 -10.28
C TYR A 67 3.14 5.85 -9.13
N ALA A 68 2.97 7.17 -9.17
CA ALA A 68 3.19 8.05 -8.04
C ALA A 68 1.99 8.97 -7.84
N ILE A 69 1.57 9.14 -6.59
CA ILE A 69 0.65 10.21 -6.20
C ILE A 69 1.48 11.42 -5.81
N LEU A 70 1.19 12.55 -6.44
CA LEU A 70 1.89 13.81 -6.23
C LEU A 70 1.05 14.77 -5.37
N GLN A 71 1.71 15.41 -4.42
CA GLN A 71 1.17 16.56 -3.70
C GLN A 71 2.15 17.71 -3.86
N ASN A 72 1.67 18.88 -4.31
CA ASN A 72 2.53 20.04 -4.59
C ASN A 72 3.71 19.72 -5.52
N LYS A 73 3.47 18.89 -6.55
CA LYS A 73 4.47 18.39 -7.53
C LYS A 73 5.57 17.51 -6.95
N LYS A 74 5.44 17.05 -5.70
CA LYS A 74 6.37 16.10 -5.07
C LYS A 74 5.67 14.76 -4.84
N PRO A 75 6.36 13.63 -5.06
CA PRO A 75 5.78 12.33 -4.76
C PRO A 75 5.55 12.20 -3.25
N ILE A 76 4.34 11.78 -2.88
CA ILE A 76 3.97 11.46 -1.50
C ILE A 76 3.73 9.96 -1.30
N ILE A 77 3.23 9.28 -2.33
CA ILE A 77 2.99 7.84 -2.34
C ILE A 77 3.57 7.27 -3.62
N LEU A 78 4.38 6.23 -3.52
CA LEU A 78 4.82 5.42 -4.66
C LEU A 78 4.04 4.11 -4.68
N ILE A 79 3.68 3.65 -5.88
CA ILE A 79 2.85 2.46 -6.06
C ILE A 79 3.56 1.55 -7.07
N GLU A 80 3.75 0.30 -6.66
CA GLU A 80 4.21 -0.80 -7.50
C GLU A 80 3.08 -1.82 -7.61
N ALA A 81 2.71 -2.15 -8.84
CA ALA A 81 1.73 -3.17 -9.13
C ALA A 81 2.41 -4.47 -9.60
N LYS A 82 1.71 -5.59 -9.38
CA LYS A 82 2.03 -6.90 -9.92
C LYS A 82 0.81 -7.48 -10.61
N SER A 83 1.02 -8.56 -11.36
CA SER A 83 -0.09 -9.32 -11.94
C SER A 83 -1.01 -9.82 -10.81
N VAL A 84 -2.33 -9.84 -11.05
CA VAL A 84 -3.32 -10.32 -10.07
C VAL A 84 -3.08 -11.76 -9.63
N ASN A 85 -2.39 -12.53 -10.47
CA ASN A 85 -2.05 -13.94 -10.23
C ASN A 85 -0.70 -14.12 -9.49
N GLU A 86 0.00 -13.03 -9.18
CA GLU A 86 1.31 -13.05 -8.52
C GLU A 86 1.16 -12.82 -7.01
N GLU A 87 1.91 -13.59 -6.23
CA GLU A 87 2.07 -13.35 -4.80
C GLU A 87 2.99 -12.17 -4.54
N LEU A 88 2.59 -11.29 -3.62
CA LEU A 88 3.40 -10.13 -3.26
C LEU A 88 4.61 -10.58 -2.43
N THR A 89 5.81 -10.41 -2.97
CA THR A 89 7.08 -10.65 -2.28
C THR A 89 7.81 -9.33 -2.01
N ASN A 90 8.40 -9.19 -0.81
CA ASN A 90 8.97 -7.90 -0.36
C ASN A 90 10.42 -7.69 -0.87
N HIS A 91 11.13 -8.75 -1.27
CA HIS A 91 12.59 -8.69 -1.45
C HIS A 91 13.09 -8.18 -2.82
N SER A 92 12.20 -7.83 -3.75
CA SER A 92 12.58 -7.53 -5.15
C SER A 92 11.89 -6.32 -5.77
N SER A 93 11.03 -5.61 -5.04
CA SER A 93 10.22 -4.56 -5.66
C SER A 93 11.05 -3.30 -5.92
N GLN A 94 10.88 -2.74 -7.12
CA GLN A 94 11.47 -1.46 -7.50
C GLN A 94 11.11 -0.38 -6.46
N LEU A 95 9.92 -0.50 -5.88
CA LEU A 95 9.43 0.30 -4.76
C LEU A 95 10.47 0.57 -3.66
N PHE A 96 11.18 -0.43 -3.11
CA PHE A 96 12.16 -0.20 -2.03
C PHE A 96 13.28 0.76 -2.44
N ARG A 97 13.78 0.62 -3.67
CA ARG A 97 14.90 1.40 -4.18
C ARG A 97 14.45 2.83 -4.49
N TYR A 98 13.26 2.98 -5.07
CA TYR A 98 12.69 4.28 -5.40
C TYR A 98 12.23 5.05 -4.17
N PHE A 99 11.70 4.36 -3.17
CA PHE A 99 11.27 4.98 -1.92
C PHE A 99 12.41 5.79 -1.31
N GLY A 100 13.59 5.17 -1.09
CA GLY A 100 14.72 5.87 -0.48
C GLY A 100 15.43 6.89 -1.37
N ALA A 101 15.19 6.84 -2.67
CA ALA A 101 15.63 7.86 -3.63
C ALA A 101 14.57 8.96 -3.87
N SER A 102 13.49 9.03 -3.08
CA SER A 102 12.40 9.98 -3.30
C SER A 102 12.05 10.75 -2.02
N THR A 103 11.16 11.74 -2.15
CA THR A 103 10.54 12.41 -1.00
C THR A 103 9.25 11.74 -0.54
N ALA A 104 8.88 10.61 -1.14
CA ALA A 104 7.65 9.91 -0.79
C ALA A 104 7.73 9.40 0.65
N LYS A 105 6.57 9.39 1.30
CA LYS A 105 6.42 8.92 2.69
C LYS A 105 5.69 7.60 2.78
N PHE A 106 4.98 7.20 1.73
CA PHE A 106 4.33 5.92 1.66
C PHE A 106 4.72 5.14 0.40
N GLY A 107 4.84 3.84 0.56
CA GLY A 107 4.97 2.87 -0.52
C GLY A 107 3.76 1.95 -0.52
N ILE A 108 3.22 1.63 -1.68
CA ILE A 108 2.14 0.66 -1.83
C ILE A 108 2.59 -0.42 -2.82
N LEU A 109 2.61 -1.67 -2.35
CA LEU A 109 2.79 -2.84 -3.20
C LEU A 109 1.45 -3.55 -3.34
N THR A 110 1.00 -3.81 -4.58
CA THR A 110 -0.32 -4.40 -4.81
C THR A 110 -0.36 -5.32 -6.03
N ASN A 111 -1.25 -6.31 -6.01
CA ASN A 111 -1.64 -7.10 -7.18
C ASN A 111 -3.10 -6.79 -7.61
N GLY A 112 -3.64 -5.66 -7.15
CA GLY A 112 -5.03 -5.26 -7.40
C GLY A 112 -6.05 -5.88 -6.44
N ILE A 113 -5.71 -6.95 -5.71
CA ILE A 113 -6.56 -7.58 -4.68
C ILE A 113 -6.01 -7.29 -3.28
N ILE A 114 -4.71 -7.54 -3.09
CA ILE A 114 -4.01 -7.25 -1.84
C ILE A 114 -3.26 -5.92 -2.00
N TYR A 115 -3.36 -5.05 -1.00
CA TYR A 115 -2.64 -3.78 -0.94
C TYR A 115 -1.84 -3.74 0.36
N ARG A 116 -0.52 -3.67 0.24
CA ARG A 116 0.41 -3.53 1.37
C ARG A 116 0.96 -2.12 1.41
N PHE A 117 0.74 -1.42 2.52
CA PHE A 117 1.17 -0.06 2.76
C PHE A 117 2.41 -0.06 3.65
N TYR A 118 3.42 0.67 3.21
CA TYR A 118 4.73 0.80 3.85
C TYR A 118 5.04 2.27 4.10
N THR A 119 5.93 2.50 5.07
CA THR A 119 6.44 3.82 5.48
C THR A 119 7.90 3.64 5.94
N ASP A 120 8.54 4.72 6.40
CA ASP A 120 9.92 4.76 6.90
C ASP A 120 9.99 5.01 8.42
N LEU A 121 9.33 4.17 9.24
CA LEU A 121 9.31 4.35 10.69
C LEU A 121 10.61 3.90 11.37
N ASP A 122 11.30 2.91 10.80
CA ASP A 122 12.55 2.40 11.41
C ASP A 122 13.74 3.31 11.11
N GLU A 123 13.91 3.67 9.83
CA GLU A 123 15.01 4.49 9.35
C GLU A 123 14.48 5.53 8.34
N PRO A 124 14.71 6.83 8.55
CA PRO A 124 14.20 7.87 7.63
C PRO A 124 14.65 7.65 6.18
N ASN A 125 13.69 7.73 5.25
CA ASN A 125 13.89 7.46 3.82
C ASN A 125 14.41 6.05 3.51
N LYS A 126 14.14 5.08 4.38
CA LYS A 126 14.32 3.66 4.07
C LYS A 126 13.00 2.97 4.38
N MET A 127 12.40 2.38 3.36
CA MET A 127 11.11 1.72 3.51
C MET A 127 11.24 0.53 4.47
N ASP A 128 10.33 0.44 5.42
CA ASP A 128 10.25 -0.67 6.37
C ASP A 128 10.07 -2.01 5.63
N GLU A 129 10.65 -3.10 6.16
CA GLU A 129 10.56 -4.43 5.53
C GLU A 129 9.14 -5.03 5.60
N THR A 130 8.36 -4.61 6.58
CA THR A 130 7.01 -5.07 6.85
C THR A 130 5.99 -3.95 6.64
N PRO A 131 4.84 -4.22 6.00
CA PRO A 131 3.79 -3.22 5.88
C PRO A 131 3.15 -2.94 7.24
N PHE A 132 2.77 -1.69 7.51
CA PHE A 132 2.00 -1.33 8.70
C PHE A 132 0.50 -1.57 8.51
N LEU A 133 0.04 -1.62 7.26
CA LEU A 133 -1.35 -1.91 6.89
C LEU A 133 -1.37 -2.83 5.67
N GLU A 134 -2.11 -3.93 5.78
CA GLU A 134 -2.42 -4.81 4.66
C GLU A 134 -3.94 -4.87 4.50
N ILE A 135 -4.41 -4.77 3.26
CA ILE A 135 -5.81 -4.80 2.88
C ILE A 135 -6.00 -5.92 1.87
N ASP A 136 -6.92 -6.83 2.13
CA ASP A 136 -7.44 -7.78 1.14
C ASP A 136 -8.84 -7.31 0.74
N LEU A 137 -9.02 -6.96 -0.54
CA LEU A 137 -10.33 -6.54 -1.05
C LEU A 137 -11.40 -7.63 -0.94
N LEU A 138 -11.01 -8.91 -0.89
CA LEU A 138 -11.94 -10.03 -0.78
C LEU A 138 -12.31 -10.35 0.68
N ASP A 139 -11.56 -9.81 1.64
CA ASP A 139 -11.79 -9.96 3.08
C ASP A 139 -11.60 -8.62 3.83
N LEU A 140 -12.44 -7.64 3.47
CA LEU A 140 -12.39 -6.29 4.05
C LEU A 140 -13.05 -6.26 5.44
N ARG A 141 -12.27 -5.88 6.45
CA ARG A 141 -12.77 -5.62 7.81
C ARG A 141 -13.11 -4.15 8.01
N ASP A 142 -14.13 -3.85 8.82
CA ASP A 142 -14.58 -2.46 9.03
C ASP A 142 -13.48 -1.54 9.55
N GLN A 143 -12.59 -2.03 10.43
CA GLN A 143 -11.44 -1.27 10.92
C GLN A 143 -10.48 -0.89 9.78
N GLN A 144 -10.18 -1.84 8.88
CA GLN A 144 -9.33 -1.58 7.71
C GLN A 144 -9.94 -0.53 6.78
N ILE A 145 -11.27 -0.51 6.63
CA ILE A 145 -11.97 0.52 5.85
C ILE A 145 -11.78 1.90 6.48
N GLN A 146 -11.82 2.01 7.82
CA GLN A 146 -11.55 3.29 8.50
C GLN A 146 -10.10 3.74 8.31
N GLU A 147 -9.12 2.83 8.38
CA GLU A 147 -7.72 3.18 8.11
C GLU A 147 -7.54 3.62 6.66
N LEU A 148 -8.18 2.92 5.70
CA LEU A 148 -8.10 3.27 4.30
C LEU A 148 -8.75 4.64 3.99
N LYS A 149 -9.79 5.05 4.72
CA LYS A 149 -10.38 6.39 4.58
C LYS A 149 -9.37 7.51 4.80
N LYS A 150 -8.33 7.29 5.62
CA LYS A 150 -7.25 8.28 5.82
C LYS A 150 -6.42 8.49 4.55
N PHE A 151 -6.37 7.50 3.66
CA PHE A 151 -5.73 7.59 2.36
C PHE A 151 -6.63 8.18 1.26
N CYS A 152 -7.89 8.51 1.57
CA CYS A 152 -8.71 9.26 0.63
C CYS A 152 -8.16 10.68 0.48
N LYS A 153 -8.10 11.20 -0.75
CA LYS A 153 -7.53 12.52 -1.07
C LYS A 153 -8.01 13.64 -0.15
N ASN A 154 -9.32 13.69 0.14
CA ASN A 154 -9.92 14.74 0.96
C ASN A 154 -9.63 14.60 2.46
N ASN A 155 -9.17 13.43 2.90
CA ASN A 155 -8.88 13.08 4.28
C ASN A 155 -7.37 12.89 4.52
N PHE A 156 -6.56 13.02 3.47
CA PHE A 156 -5.14 12.71 3.51
C PHE A 156 -4.40 13.70 4.42
N ASN A 157 -3.96 13.20 5.57
CA ASN A 157 -3.12 13.93 6.51
C ASN A 157 -1.86 13.10 6.82
N LEU A 158 -0.71 13.59 6.36
CA LEU A 158 0.56 12.90 6.51
C LEU A 158 0.89 12.57 7.96
N SER A 159 0.74 13.52 8.90
CA SER A 159 1.12 13.30 10.29
C SER A 159 0.22 12.25 10.96
N GLU A 160 -1.10 12.36 10.76
CA GLU A 160 -2.06 11.41 11.34
C GLU A 160 -1.85 9.98 10.83
N ILE A 161 -1.51 9.82 9.55
CA ILE A 161 -1.24 8.51 8.96
C ILE A 161 0.08 7.94 9.51
N ILE A 162 1.12 8.75 9.67
CA ILE A 162 2.39 8.30 10.27
C ILE A 162 2.17 7.85 11.73
N ASP A 163 1.43 8.62 12.52
CA ASP A 163 1.09 8.25 13.90
C ASP A 163 0.32 6.93 13.94
N THR A 164 -0.68 6.79 13.07
CA THR A 164 -1.46 5.54 12.92
C THR A 164 -0.57 4.36 12.50
N ALA A 165 0.35 4.57 11.56
CA ALA A 165 1.26 3.53 11.08
C ALA A 165 2.17 3.04 12.22
N SER A 166 2.67 3.97 13.02
CA SER A 166 3.44 3.68 14.24
C SER A 166 2.62 2.79 15.18
N ASP A 167 1.40 3.21 15.54
CA ASP A 167 0.53 2.45 16.44
C ASP A 167 0.24 1.04 15.92
N LEU A 168 -0.15 0.91 14.64
CA LEU A 168 -0.45 -0.38 14.02
C LEU A 168 0.76 -1.31 14.01
N LYS A 169 1.95 -0.78 13.70
CA LYS A 169 3.20 -1.54 13.68
C LYS A 169 3.53 -2.07 15.07
N TYR A 170 3.56 -1.20 16.08
CA TYR A 170 3.92 -1.60 17.45
C TYR A 170 2.88 -2.53 18.08
N LEU A 171 1.58 -2.30 17.85
CA LEU A 171 0.52 -3.22 18.30
C LEU A 171 0.66 -4.59 17.64
N GLY A 172 1.02 -4.65 16.36
CA GLY A 172 1.31 -5.89 15.65
C GLY A 172 2.48 -6.66 16.28
N LEU A 173 3.60 -5.97 16.54
CA LEU A 173 4.78 -6.56 17.20
C LEU A 173 4.44 -7.11 18.60
N ILE A 174 3.74 -6.32 19.42
CA ILE A 174 3.30 -6.75 20.76
C ILE A 174 2.42 -8.00 20.67
N ARG A 175 1.46 -8.01 19.74
CA ARG A 175 0.56 -9.16 19.55
C ARG A 175 1.33 -10.41 19.14
N ASN A 176 2.35 -10.28 18.31
CA ASN A 176 3.19 -11.40 17.88
C ASN A 176 4.01 -11.95 19.04
N VAL A 177 4.64 -11.08 19.85
CA VAL A 177 5.36 -11.49 21.07
C VAL A 177 4.43 -12.23 22.04
N ILE A 178 3.22 -11.70 22.27
CA ILE A 178 2.23 -12.36 23.15
C ILE A 178 1.86 -13.73 22.59
N LYS A 179 1.54 -13.83 21.30
CA LYS A 179 1.21 -15.12 20.66
C LYS A 179 2.35 -16.13 20.76
N GLU A 180 3.59 -15.69 20.59
CA GLU A 180 4.78 -16.52 20.72
C GLU A 180 4.93 -17.03 22.16
N LEU A 181 4.78 -16.18 23.16
CA LEU A 181 4.78 -16.58 24.57
C LEU A 181 3.71 -17.61 24.89
N PHE A 182 2.51 -17.53 24.29
CA PHE A 182 1.47 -18.54 24.49
C PHE A 182 1.71 -19.84 23.73
N SER A 183 2.34 -19.77 22.56
CA SER A 183 2.56 -20.95 21.69
C SER A 183 3.83 -21.71 22.05
N ASN A 184 4.84 -21.00 22.58
CA ASN A 184 6.13 -21.51 23.00
C ASN A 184 6.60 -20.77 24.27
N PRO A 185 5.93 -21.00 25.41
CA PRO A 185 6.29 -20.33 26.66
C PRO A 185 7.69 -20.76 27.10
N SER A 186 8.56 -19.79 27.43
CA SER A 186 9.87 -20.13 28.00
C SER A 186 9.71 -20.64 29.44
N ASP A 187 10.70 -21.41 29.92
CA ASP A 187 10.70 -22.00 31.26
C ASP A 187 10.51 -20.98 32.39
N ASP A 188 10.83 -19.69 32.16
CA ASP A 188 10.62 -18.60 33.11
C ASP A 188 9.13 -18.22 33.29
N TYR A 189 8.27 -18.54 32.31
CA TYR A 189 6.83 -18.25 32.32
C TYR A 189 5.95 -19.47 32.59
N VAL A 190 6.53 -20.67 32.67
CA VAL A 190 5.82 -21.91 33.00
C VAL A 190 6.12 -22.29 34.46
N ARG A 191 5.33 -21.76 35.41
CA ARG A 191 5.31 -22.21 36.82
C ARG A 191 3.90 -22.18 37.39
#